data_AF-A0A1H9CK59-F1
#
_entry.id   AF-A0A1H9CK59-F1
#
_cell.length_a   1.000
_cell.length_b   1.000
_cell.length_c   1.000
_cell.angle_alpha   90.00
_cell.angle_beta   90.00
_cell.angle_gamma   90.00
#
_symmetry.space_group_name_H-M   'P 1'
#
loop_
_entity.id
_entity.type
_entity.pdbx_description
1 polymer ?
#
loop_
_entity_poly.entity_id
_entity_poly.type
_entity_poly.pdbx_seq_one_letter_code
_entity_poly.pdbx_strand_id
1 'polypeptide(L)'
;MALLSQALLSANVVLRDGGEISRRLLILDTQAALALGHTRKLDELALTRLYLLAARDPARIQELFAELAPAIAALDRNHLTDDRRGALLFWLARAMQRARSKGIVFLRKTARRRLRMQFYRCLAALISASAVLLLRATSGRAPASELAVRSSAAARGHRIEAASPRRRILVTRAMGGIGDILTMTPGLAAAARVFEAEISFATLPSYFPFLRGVPGIRLLDIGSSIEPSHFDRCFNFSECPATAYERRTIPQVRQSRVETFAYALGLSAQQLREQGLRPLLALSPAQEHRARQRRQAWAGKGKTTVVGVQAFSRDHYKSVPQLPAILSAMEGDYRFIVFCDQVRELPVDARFMGLFAEPYEDVIAAASACDYIVTVDSFLLHLAAALDKPALALFGPTDAAAFARHLSRKVVVQMKDRFPCSPCWRNEHIRCQVFDQWSSVCLDSMDAGQIHQGLAALEAMYPRASDGHQKNVSDESC
;
A
#
# COMPACT_ATOMS: atom_id res chain seq x y z
N MET A 1 -1.91 -9.21 -22.28
CA MET A 1 -0.80 -9.45 -21.33
C MET A 1 -0.84 -8.57 -20.08
N ALA A 2 -0.89 -7.23 -20.18
CA ALA A 2 -0.94 -6.34 -19.00
C ALA A 2 -2.19 -6.50 -18.11
N LEU A 3 -3.37 -6.66 -18.70
CA LEU A 3 -4.64 -6.91 -17.99
C LEU A 3 -4.70 -8.32 -17.36
N LEU A 4 -4.12 -9.33 -18.03
CA LEU A 4 -3.99 -10.69 -17.50
C LEU A 4 -3.06 -10.74 -16.27
N SER A 5 -1.97 -9.96 -16.29
CA SER A 5 -1.08 -9.82 -15.13
C SER A 5 -1.76 -9.10 -13.96
N GLN A 6 -2.59 -8.10 -14.24
CA GLN A 6 -3.35 -7.36 -13.22
C GLN A 6 -4.43 -8.24 -12.57
N ALA A 7 -5.14 -9.05 -13.38
CA ALA A 7 -6.07 -10.08 -12.91
C ALA A 7 -5.37 -11.19 -12.12
N LEU A 8 -4.15 -11.59 -12.49
CA LEU A 8 -3.33 -12.56 -11.74
C LEU A 8 -2.80 -12.00 -10.42
N LEU A 9 -2.50 -10.69 -10.34
CA LEU A 9 -2.19 -10.00 -9.09
C LEU A 9 -3.42 -9.90 -8.19
N SER A 10 -4.60 -9.61 -8.75
CA SER A 10 -5.86 -9.67 -7.99
C SER A 10 -6.13 -11.11 -7.50
N ALA A 11 -5.81 -12.11 -8.32
CA ALA A 11 -5.95 -13.53 -8.02
C ALA A 11 -5.01 -14.02 -6.91
N ASN A 12 -3.78 -13.49 -6.82
CA ASN A 12 -2.80 -13.83 -5.77
C ASN A 12 -3.05 -13.09 -4.44
N VAL A 13 -3.62 -11.89 -4.47
CA VAL A 13 -3.99 -11.14 -3.26
C VAL A 13 -5.13 -11.81 -2.50
N VAL A 14 -6.10 -12.37 -3.23
CA VAL A 14 -7.22 -13.13 -2.66
C VAL A 14 -6.78 -14.40 -1.90
N LEU A 15 -5.57 -14.94 -2.16
CA LEU A 15 -5.10 -16.18 -1.53
C LEU A 15 -4.64 -16.03 -0.07
N ARG A 16 -4.37 -14.81 0.43
CA ARG A 16 -3.77 -14.63 1.77
C ARG A 16 -4.73 -14.24 2.89
N ASP A 17 -5.97 -13.86 2.58
CA ASP A 17 -6.96 -13.35 3.56
C ASP A 17 -8.37 -13.95 3.36
N GLY A 18 -8.43 -15.16 2.81
CA GLY A 18 -9.71 -15.83 2.46
C GLY A 18 -10.56 -15.10 1.40
N GLY A 19 -10.06 -14.01 0.81
CA GLY A 19 -10.70 -13.26 -0.28
C GLY A 19 -11.68 -12.16 0.13
N GLU A 20 -11.97 -12.00 1.42
CA GLU A 20 -13.01 -11.09 1.91
C GLU A 20 -12.66 -9.60 1.68
N ILE A 21 -11.44 -9.17 2.03
CA ILE A 21 -11.00 -7.79 1.81
C ILE A 21 -10.91 -7.45 0.32
N SER A 22 -10.43 -8.39 -0.50
CA SER A 22 -10.38 -8.20 -1.96
C SER A 22 -11.77 -8.03 -2.55
N ARG A 23 -12.73 -8.85 -2.12
CA ARG A 23 -14.14 -8.75 -2.50
C ARG A 23 -14.71 -7.38 -2.14
N ARG A 24 -14.54 -6.94 -0.89
CA ARG A 24 -15.03 -5.65 -0.41
C ARG A 24 -14.45 -4.48 -1.17
N LEU A 25 -13.16 -4.49 -1.46
CA LEU A 25 -12.51 -3.46 -2.26
C LEU A 25 -13.12 -3.38 -3.68
N LEU A 26 -13.36 -4.52 -4.32
CA LEU A 26 -13.95 -4.57 -5.66
C LEU A 26 -15.39 -4.01 -5.68
N ILE A 27 -16.17 -4.29 -4.63
CA ILE A 27 -17.51 -3.72 -4.43
C ILE A 27 -17.42 -2.22 -4.20
N LEU A 28 -16.57 -1.79 -3.26
CA LEU A 28 -16.39 -0.39 -2.86
C LEU A 28 -16.01 0.50 -4.05
N ASP A 29 -15.07 0.05 -4.87
CA ASP A 29 -14.68 0.74 -6.11
C ASP A 29 -15.83 0.89 -7.11
N THR A 30 -16.64 -0.15 -7.25
CA THR A 30 -17.75 -0.17 -8.21
C THR A 30 -18.86 0.76 -7.73
N GLN A 31 -19.15 0.76 -6.43
CA GLN A 31 -20.05 1.70 -5.79
C GLN A 31 -19.54 3.14 -5.87
N ALA A 32 -18.23 3.37 -5.70
CA ALA A 32 -17.62 4.68 -5.86
C ALA A 32 -17.73 5.19 -7.31
N ALA A 33 -17.45 4.35 -8.31
CA ALA A 33 -17.61 4.71 -9.71
C ALA A 33 -19.07 5.07 -10.04
N LEU A 34 -20.03 4.35 -9.46
CA LEU A 34 -21.46 4.65 -9.58
C LEU A 34 -21.85 5.97 -8.94
N ALA A 35 -21.44 6.19 -7.68
CA ALA A 35 -21.74 7.40 -6.93
C ALA A 35 -21.18 8.66 -7.60
N LEU A 36 -19.99 8.55 -8.21
CA LEU A 36 -19.32 9.65 -8.91
C LEU A 36 -19.75 9.81 -10.37
N GLY A 37 -20.64 8.95 -10.88
CA GLY A 37 -21.10 8.98 -12.27
C GLY A 37 -20.01 8.65 -13.30
N HIS A 38 -18.97 7.90 -12.91
CA HIS A 38 -17.88 7.48 -13.79
C HIS A 38 -18.29 6.29 -14.67
N THR A 39 -19.19 6.53 -15.63
CA THR A 39 -19.81 5.49 -16.49
C THR A 39 -18.80 4.59 -17.20
N ARG A 40 -17.75 5.17 -17.80
CA ARG A 40 -16.68 4.40 -18.45
C ARG A 40 -16.00 3.40 -17.52
N LYS A 41 -15.71 3.82 -16.28
CA LYS A 41 -15.08 2.96 -15.26
C LYS A 41 -16.04 1.84 -14.80
N LEU A 42 -17.35 2.09 -14.83
CA LEU A 42 -18.35 1.04 -14.56
C LEU A 42 -18.37 -0.02 -15.66
N ASP A 43 -18.30 0.40 -16.93
CA ASP A 43 -18.27 -0.50 -18.09
C ASP A 43 -17.05 -1.44 -18.05
N GLU A 44 -15.89 -0.96 -17.61
CA GLU A 44 -14.68 -1.77 -17.45
C GLU A 44 -14.76 -2.77 -16.27
N LEU A 45 -15.39 -2.37 -15.16
CA LEU A 45 -15.22 -3.06 -13.88
C LEU A 45 -16.40 -3.95 -13.46
N ALA A 46 -17.65 -3.55 -13.70
CA ALA A 46 -18.80 -4.14 -13.00
C ALA A 46 -19.04 -5.62 -13.38
N LEU A 47 -19.06 -5.94 -14.67
CA LEU A 47 -19.28 -7.32 -15.15
C LEU A 47 -18.04 -8.19 -14.95
N THR A 48 -16.86 -7.68 -15.31
CA THR A 48 -15.57 -8.36 -15.13
C THR A 48 -15.39 -8.83 -13.69
N ARG A 49 -15.66 -7.96 -12.72
CA ARG A 49 -15.52 -8.27 -11.29
C ARG A 49 -16.61 -9.20 -10.78
N LEU A 50 -17.85 -9.07 -11.27
CA LEU A 50 -18.91 -10.03 -10.97
C LEU A 50 -18.51 -11.45 -11.42
N TYR A 51 -17.98 -11.61 -12.63
CA TYR A 51 -17.52 -12.91 -13.13
C TYR A 51 -16.36 -13.48 -12.30
N LEU A 52 -15.34 -12.66 -12.02
CA LEU A 52 -14.18 -13.08 -11.21
C LEU A 52 -14.58 -13.50 -9.80
N LEU A 53 -15.47 -12.73 -9.15
CA LEU A 53 -15.94 -13.04 -7.79
C LEU A 53 -16.88 -14.25 -7.76
N ALA A 54 -17.78 -14.37 -8.75
CA ALA A 54 -18.68 -15.51 -8.86
C ALA A 54 -17.94 -16.83 -9.11
N ALA A 55 -16.84 -16.80 -9.86
CA ALA A 55 -15.99 -17.96 -10.08
C ALA A 55 -15.27 -18.44 -8.80
N ARG A 56 -14.99 -17.52 -7.86
CA ARG A 56 -14.25 -17.83 -6.62
C ARG A 56 -15.14 -18.16 -5.43
N ASP A 57 -16.27 -17.48 -5.29
CA ASP A 57 -17.22 -17.70 -4.19
C ASP A 57 -18.62 -17.98 -4.76
N PRO A 58 -18.85 -19.19 -5.29
CA PRO A 58 -20.13 -19.56 -5.88
C PRO A 58 -21.28 -19.63 -4.86
N ALA A 59 -20.97 -19.66 -3.56
CA ALA A 59 -21.95 -19.66 -2.48
C ALA A 59 -22.57 -18.27 -2.29
N ARG A 60 -21.82 -17.19 -2.52
CA ARG A 60 -22.26 -15.81 -2.31
C ARG A 60 -22.67 -15.04 -3.56
N ILE A 61 -22.81 -15.71 -4.71
CA ILE A 61 -23.19 -15.08 -5.99
C ILE A 61 -24.49 -14.24 -5.87
N GLN A 62 -25.46 -14.73 -5.12
CA GLN A 62 -26.74 -14.04 -4.93
C GLN A 62 -26.56 -12.68 -4.24
N GLU A 63 -25.73 -12.63 -3.20
CA GLU A 63 -25.39 -11.41 -2.46
C GLU A 63 -24.58 -10.46 -3.36
N LEU A 64 -23.55 -10.99 -4.02
CA LEU A 64 -22.68 -10.24 -4.94
C LEU A 64 -23.47 -9.56 -6.07
N PHE A 65 -24.39 -10.29 -6.69
CA PHE A 65 -25.25 -9.72 -7.72
C PHE A 65 -26.18 -8.65 -7.14
N ALA A 66 -26.73 -8.86 -5.94
CA ALA A 66 -27.60 -7.91 -5.27
C ALA A 66 -26.90 -6.57 -4.94
N GLU A 67 -25.61 -6.63 -4.61
CA GLU A 67 -24.75 -5.47 -4.32
C GLU A 67 -24.27 -4.74 -5.57
N LEU A 68 -23.91 -5.48 -6.64
CA LEU A 68 -23.41 -4.91 -7.89
C LEU A 68 -24.51 -4.48 -8.86
N ALA A 69 -25.74 -4.94 -8.68
CA ALA A 69 -26.85 -4.63 -9.58
C ALA A 69 -27.15 -3.14 -9.81
N PRO A 70 -27.01 -2.21 -8.84
CA PRO A 70 -27.14 -0.78 -9.13
C PRO A 70 -26.15 -0.32 -10.21
N ALA A 71 -24.89 -0.78 -10.09
CA ALA A 71 -23.83 -0.46 -11.03
C ALA A 71 -24.03 -1.13 -12.39
N ILE A 72 -24.38 -2.41 -12.39
CA ILE A 72 -24.69 -3.17 -13.61
C ILE A 72 -25.89 -2.55 -14.35
N ALA A 73 -26.92 -2.09 -13.63
CA ALA A 73 -28.07 -1.42 -14.23
C ALA A 73 -27.75 -0.03 -14.83
N ALA A 74 -26.64 0.57 -14.43
CA ALA A 74 -26.17 1.89 -14.86
C ALA A 74 -25.22 1.84 -16.07
N LEU A 75 -24.82 0.64 -16.53
CA LEU A 75 -23.94 0.47 -17.70
C LEU A 75 -24.54 1.02 -18.99
N ASP A 76 -23.69 1.44 -19.93
CA ASP A 76 -24.12 1.74 -21.29
C ASP A 76 -24.38 0.42 -22.03
N ARG A 77 -25.63 0.23 -22.47
CA ARG A 77 -26.07 -0.96 -23.23
C ARG A 77 -25.24 -1.14 -24.50
N ASN A 78 -24.76 -0.05 -25.11
CA ASN A 78 -23.97 -0.10 -26.33
C ASN A 78 -22.60 -0.74 -26.14
N HIS A 79 -22.14 -0.91 -24.90
CA HIS A 79 -20.87 -1.58 -24.57
C HIS A 79 -21.04 -3.07 -24.25
N LEU A 80 -22.29 -3.59 -24.29
CA LEU A 80 -22.64 -4.98 -23.99
C LEU A 80 -22.96 -5.81 -25.24
N THR A 81 -22.71 -5.26 -26.45
CA THR A 81 -23.23 -5.82 -27.71
C THR A 81 -22.67 -7.19 -28.06
N ASP A 82 -21.45 -7.50 -27.63
CA ASP A 82 -20.77 -8.76 -27.94
C ASP A 82 -20.90 -9.81 -26.81
N ASP A 83 -21.36 -9.40 -25.62
CA ASP A 83 -21.58 -10.28 -24.48
C ASP A 83 -23.08 -10.48 -24.19
N ARG A 84 -23.66 -11.51 -24.83
CA ARG A 84 -25.06 -11.91 -24.60
C ARG A 84 -25.37 -12.20 -23.13
N ARG A 85 -24.37 -12.64 -22.34
CA ARG A 85 -24.55 -12.96 -20.92
C ARG A 85 -24.53 -11.69 -20.08
N GLY A 86 -23.58 -10.79 -20.34
CA GLY A 86 -23.54 -9.45 -19.77
C GLY A 86 -24.82 -8.66 -20.02
N ALA A 87 -25.37 -8.75 -21.23
CA ALA A 87 -26.66 -8.14 -21.58
C ALA A 87 -27.85 -8.71 -20.77
N LEU A 88 -27.86 -10.01 -20.48
CA LEU A 88 -28.90 -10.63 -19.67
C LEU A 88 -28.78 -10.26 -18.18
N LEU A 89 -27.55 -10.25 -17.64
CA LEU A 89 -27.26 -9.78 -16.28
C LEU A 89 -27.65 -8.30 -16.12
N PHE A 90 -27.43 -7.48 -17.14
CA PHE A 90 -27.91 -6.09 -17.21
C PHE A 90 -29.42 -5.98 -17.06
N TRP A 91 -30.19 -6.77 -17.81
CA TRP A 91 -31.66 -6.76 -17.72
C TRP A 91 -32.17 -7.26 -16.38
N LEU A 92 -31.57 -8.31 -15.83
CA LEU A 92 -31.88 -8.81 -14.49
C LEU A 92 -31.59 -7.74 -13.43
N ALA A 93 -30.47 -7.02 -13.54
CA ALA A 93 -30.12 -5.94 -12.63
C ALA A 93 -31.13 -4.78 -12.71
N ARG A 94 -31.50 -4.35 -13.92
CA ARG A 94 -32.56 -3.34 -14.17
C ARG A 94 -33.91 -3.76 -13.59
N ALA A 95 -34.30 -5.02 -13.77
CA ALA A 95 -35.54 -5.57 -13.24
C ALA A 95 -35.53 -5.56 -11.70
N MET A 96 -34.41 -5.93 -11.08
CA MET A 96 -34.25 -5.90 -9.64
C MET A 96 -34.31 -4.47 -9.07
N GLN A 97 -33.67 -3.49 -9.73
CA GLN A 97 -33.74 -2.07 -9.32
C GLN A 97 -35.16 -1.50 -9.45
N ARG A 98 -35.90 -1.88 -10.50
CA ARG A 98 -37.32 -1.51 -10.66
C ARG A 98 -38.21 -2.15 -9.61
N ALA A 99 -37.97 -3.41 -9.24
CA ALA A 99 -38.70 -4.08 -8.17
C ALA A 99 -38.47 -3.40 -6.81
N ARG A 100 -37.22 -3.03 -6.49
CA ARG A 100 -36.87 -2.28 -5.26
C ARG A 100 -37.52 -0.89 -5.22
N SER A 101 -37.42 -0.12 -6.29
CA SER A 101 -37.96 1.26 -6.36
C SER A 101 -39.50 1.31 -6.37
N LYS A 102 -40.18 0.43 -7.12
CA LYS A 102 -41.66 0.35 -7.11
C LYS A 102 -42.20 -0.12 -5.76
N GLY A 103 -41.48 -1.01 -5.08
CA GLY A 103 -41.74 -1.33 -3.68
C GLY A 103 -41.76 -0.07 -2.81
N ILE A 104 -40.72 0.77 -2.91
CA ILE A 104 -40.57 2.01 -2.11
C ILE A 104 -41.63 3.08 -2.42
N VAL A 105 -41.91 3.35 -3.69
CA VAL A 105 -42.89 4.40 -4.10
C VAL A 105 -44.31 4.03 -3.69
N PHE A 106 -44.65 2.74 -3.74
CA PHE A 106 -46.01 2.26 -3.42
C PHE A 106 -46.26 2.04 -1.92
N LEU A 107 -45.19 2.00 -1.10
CA LEU A 107 -45.24 1.97 0.38
C LEU A 107 -45.95 3.19 0.99
N ARG A 108 -45.91 4.35 0.31
CA ARG A 108 -46.53 5.58 0.79
C ARG A 108 -48.07 5.59 0.69
N LYS A 109 -48.70 4.66 -0.05
CA LYS A 109 -50.12 4.80 -0.44
C LYS A 109 -51.14 3.76 0.07
N THR A 110 -50.80 2.67 0.78
CA THR A 110 -51.83 1.64 1.11
C THR A 110 -51.60 0.77 2.37
N ALA A 111 -52.68 0.21 2.93
CA ALA A 111 -52.75 -0.62 4.14
C ALA A 111 -52.28 -2.09 3.99
N ARG A 112 -52.20 -2.64 2.77
CA ARG A 112 -51.70 -4.03 2.51
C ARG A 112 -50.17 -4.09 2.37
N ARG A 113 -49.45 -3.49 3.33
CA ARG A 113 -47.98 -3.33 3.26
C ARG A 113 -47.22 -4.66 3.29
N ARG A 114 -47.60 -5.59 4.18
CA ARG A 114 -46.84 -6.85 4.41
C ARG A 114 -46.83 -7.82 3.22
N LEU A 115 -47.99 -8.15 2.63
CA LEU A 115 -48.06 -9.08 1.49
C LEU A 115 -47.31 -8.55 0.25
N ARG A 116 -47.40 -7.23 -0.01
CA ARG A 116 -46.71 -6.61 -1.16
C ARG A 116 -45.20 -6.57 -0.96
N MET A 117 -44.72 -6.35 0.28
CA MET A 117 -43.31 -6.46 0.61
C MET A 117 -42.78 -7.88 0.38
N GLN A 118 -43.55 -8.90 0.76
CA GLN A 118 -43.19 -10.29 0.50
C GLN A 118 -43.13 -10.59 -1.00
N PHE A 119 -44.09 -10.11 -1.79
CA PHE A 119 -44.08 -10.29 -3.25
C PHE A 119 -42.82 -9.70 -3.92
N TYR A 120 -42.47 -8.44 -3.65
CA TYR A 120 -41.27 -7.83 -4.25
C TYR A 120 -39.96 -8.43 -3.74
N ARG A 121 -39.93 -8.93 -2.49
CA ARG A 121 -38.79 -9.70 -1.96
C ARG A 121 -38.65 -11.04 -2.67
N CYS A 122 -39.75 -11.77 -2.88
CA CYS A 122 -39.74 -13.03 -3.64
C CYS A 122 -39.33 -12.81 -5.10
N LEU A 123 -39.81 -11.74 -5.75
CA LEU A 123 -39.41 -11.39 -7.11
C LEU A 123 -37.92 -11.05 -7.21
N ALA A 124 -37.38 -10.27 -6.27
CA ALA A 124 -35.95 -9.99 -6.23
C ALA A 124 -35.12 -11.27 -5.98
N ALA A 125 -35.60 -12.16 -5.11
CA ALA A 125 -34.94 -13.45 -4.87
C ALA A 125 -34.94 -14.36 -6.12
N LEU A 126 -36.05 -14.40 -6.87
CA LEU A 126 -36.15 -15.13 -8.14
C LEU A 126 -35.18 -14.56 -9.19
N ILE A 127 -35.13 -13.23 -9.34
CA ILE A 127 -34.21 -12.56 -10.27
C ILE A 127 -32.75 -12.88 -9.90
N SER A 128 -32.39 -12.81 -8.61
CA SER A 128 -31.05 -13.17 -8.16
C SER A 128 -30.75 -14.66 -8.39
N ALA A 129 -31.71 -15.57 -8.18
CA ALA A 129 -31.54 -17.00 -8.46
C ALA A 129 -31.30 -17.27 -9.96
N SER A 130 -31.99 -16.55 -10.86
CA SER A 130 -31.72 -16.62 -12.30
C SER A 130 -30.32 -16.12 -12.67
N ALA A 131 -29.84 -15.04 -12.03
CA ALA A 131 -28.47 -14.55 -12.20
C ALA A 131 -27.43 -15.58 -11.70
N VAL A 132 -27.71 -16.26 -10.58
CA VAL A 132 -26.86 -17.33 -10.04
C VAL A 132 -26.76 -18.50 -11.02
N LEU A 133 -27.88 -18.93 -11.61
CA LEU A 133 -27.88 -20.02 -12.60
C LEU A 133 -27.05 -19.65 -13.84
N LEU A 134 -27.15 -18.42 -14.33
CA LEU A 134 -26.36 -17.91 -15.45
C LEU A 134 -24.85 -17.87 -15.14
N LEU A 135 -24.49 -17.47 -13.92
CA LEU A 135 -23.09 -17.42 -13.48
C LEU A 135 -22.52 -18.82 -13.20
N ARG A 136 -23.31 -19.73 -12.62
CA ARG A 136 -22.89 -21.13 -12.34
C ARG A 136 -22.76 -22.00 -13.58
N ALA A 137 -23.55 -21.75 -14.64
CA ALA A 137 -23.41 -22.43 -15.92
C ALA A 137 -22.05 -22.18 -16.63
N THR A 138 -21.14 -21.43 -16.00
CA THR A 138 -19.87 -20.97 -16.60
C THR A 138 -18.60 -21.32 -15.80
N SER A 139 -18.70 -22.03 -14.66
CA SER A 139 -17.53 -22.39 -13.83
C SER A 139 -16.49 -23.29 -14.51
N GLY A 140 -16.68 -23.66 -15.79
CA GLY A 140 -15.69 -24.36 -16.63
C GLY A 140 -15.01 -23.52 -17.72
N ARG A 141 -15.39 -22.25 -17.95
CA ARG A 141 -14.75 -21.38 -18.97
C ARG A 141 -14.76 -19.91 -18.52
N ALA A 142 -13.71 -19.49 -17.82
CA ALA A 142 -13.41 -18.06 -17.70
C ALA A 142 -13.01 -17.54 -19.10
N PRO A 143 -13.62 -16.46 -19.64
CA PRO A 143 -13.19 -15.89 -20.91
C PRO A 143 -11.89 -15.13 -20.66
N ALA A 144 -10.76 -15.80 -20.87
CA ALA A 144 -9.44 -15.25 -20.60
C ALA A 144 -8.92 -14.28 -21.69
N SER A 145 -9.63 -14.03 -22.79
CA SER A 145 -8.96 -13.37 -23.94
C SER A 145 -9.78 -12.47 -24.87
N GLU A 146 -11.06 -12.17 -24.65
CA GLU A 146 -11.86 -11.50 -25.72
C GLU A 146 -12.49 -10.13 -25.42
N LEU A 147 -12.20 -9.48 -24.28
CA LEU A 147 -12.51 -8.04 -24.15
C LEU A 147 -11.30 -7.18 -24.53
N ALA A 148 -11.03 -7.08 -25.83
CA ALA A 148 -10.11 -6.09 -26.38
C ALA A 148 -10.83 -4.73 -26.47
N VAL A 149 -10.73 -3.92 -25.42
CA VAL A 149 -11.30 -2.56 -25.38
C VAL A 149 -10.35 -1.59 -26.09
N ARG A 150 -10.83 -0.97 -27.17
CA ARG A 150 -10.13 0.07 -27.93
C ARG A 150 -10.06 1.38 -27.12
N SER A 151 -8.86 1.92 -26.95
CA SER A 151 -8.66 3.24 -26.35
C SER A 151 -9.12 4.35 -27.31
N SER A 152 -10.02 5.22 -26.87
CA SER A 152 -10.11 6.56 -27.46
C SER A 152 -10.19 7.63 -26.37
N ALA A 153 -9.40 8.67 -26.58
CA ALA A 153 -9.12 9.73 -25.63
C ALA A 153 -10.29 10.71 -25.47
N ALA A 154 -10.23 11.42 -24.35
CA ALA A 154 -11.01 12.60 -23.96
C ALA A 154 -12.43 12.34 -23.41
N ALA A 155 -12.64 12.84 -22.18
CA ALA A 155 -13.92 13.39 -21.75
C ALA A 155 -13.62 14.52 -20.77
N ARG A 156 -13.99 15.74 -21.17
CA ARG A 156 -13.98 16.95 -20.34
C ARG A 156 -15.14 16.91 -19.37
N GLY A 157 -14.94 17.57 -18.23
CA GLY A 157 -15.82 17.51 -17.07
C GLY A 157 -17.14 18.26 -17.19
N HIS A 158 -17.96 18.03 -16.17
CA HIS A 158 -19.04 18.91 -15.78
C HIS A 158 -18.89 19.24 -14.29
N ARG A 159 -18.74 20.54 -13.99
CA ARG A 159 -18.92 21.11 -12.65
C ARG A 159 -20.40 21.27 -12.40
N ILE A 160 -20.83 20.91 -11.20
CA ILE A 160 -22.01 21.49 -10.56
C ILE A 160 -21.50 22.10 -9.26
N GLU A 161 -21.60 23.42 -9.15
CA GLU A 161 -21.32 24.18 -7.94
C GLU A 161 -22.62 24.36 -7.15
N ALA A 162 -22.58 24.03 -5.86
CA ALA A 162 -23.39 24.65 -4.80
C ALA A 162 -22.67 24.42 -3.46
N ALA A 163 -22.79 25.38 -2.54
CA ALA A 163 -21.88 25.66 -1.42
C ALA A 163 -21.87 24.68 -0.22
N SER A 164 -20.72 24.61 0.49
CA SER A 164 -20.45 23.97 1.83
C SER A 164 -20.44 22.42 1.84
N PRO A 165 -19.70 21.64 2.69
CA PRO A 165 -18.66 21.90 3.71
C PRO A 165 -17.24 21.52 3.17
N ARG A 166 -16.20 21.35 4.01
CA ARG A 166 -14.88 20.83 3.56
C ARG A 166 -15.07 19.62 2.65
N ARG A 167 -14.44 19.62 1.47
CA ARG A 167 -14.50 18.51 0.51
C ARG A 167 -14.06 17.21 1.19
N ARG A 168 -14.71 16.09 0.88
CA ARG A 168 -14.38 14.77 1.45
C ARG A 168 -13.81 13.88 0.36
N ILE A 169 -12.59 13.40 0.58
CA ILE A 169 -11.88 12.54 -0.38
C ILE A 169 -11.59 11.21 0.29
N LEU A 170 -11.96 10.11 -0.35
CA LEU A 170 -11.60 8.76 0.08
C LEU A 170 -10.35 8.30 -0.68
N VAL A 171 -9.37 7.78 0.04
CA VAL A 171 -8.21 7.08 -0.53
C VAL A 171 -8.15 5.69 0.10
N THR A 172 -8.13 4.63 -0.70
CA THR A 172 -8.11 3.24 -0.20
C THR A 172 -6.77 2.56 -0.47
N ARG A 173 -6.27 1.80 0.51
CA ARG A 173 -5.07 0.94 0.37
C ARG A 173 -5.28 -0.32 1.20
N ALA A 174 -5.84 -1.35 0.57
CA ALA A 174 -6.13 -2.65 1.21
C ALA A 174 -4.94 -3.60 1.26
N MET A 175 -3.97 -3.39 0.37
CA MET A 175 -2.82 -4.26 0.18
C MET A 175 -1.56 -3.39 0.06
N GLY A 176 -0.38 -3.96 0.29
CA GLY A 176 0.88 -3.24 0.20
C GLY A 176 1.81 -3.52 1.37
N GLY A 177 3.07 -3.11 1.24
CA GLY A 177 4.01 -3.11 2.36
C GLY A 177 3.85 -1.87 3.23
N ILE A 178 4.32 -1.95 4.47
CA ILE A 178 4.40 -0.80 5.40
C ILE A 178 5.19 0.36 4.77
N GLY A 179 6.22 0.03 3.97
CA GLY A 179 6.98 1.03 3.21
C GLY A 179 6.09 1.90 2.32
N ASP A 180 5.14 1.30 1.59
CA ASP A 180 4.21 2.06 0.76
C ASP A 180 3.35 3.00 1.60
N ILE A 181 2.81 2.50 2.72
CA ILE A 181 1.99 3.29 3.66
C ILE A 181 2.75 4.55 4.10
N LEU A 182 4.01 4.40 4.52
CA LEU A 182 4.86 5.52 4.93
C LEU A 182 5.11 6.48 3.77
N THR A 183 5.42 5.98 2.57
CA THR A 183 5.68 6.85 1.41
C THR A 183 4.45 7.60 0.90
N MET A 184 3.23 7.16 1.24
CA MET A 184 2.00 7.89 0.89
C MET A 184 1.77 9.13 1.76
N THR A 185 2.32 9.16 2.98
CA THR A 185 2.00 10.19 3.98
C THR A 185 2.26 11.64 3.56
N PRO A 186 3.33 11.98 2.81
CA PRO A 186 3.54 13.37 2.40
C PRO A 186 2.51 13.82 1.37
N GLY A 187 2.17 12.94 0.43
CA GLY A 187 1.12 13.19 -0.56
C GLY A 187 -0.26 13.34 0.07
N LEU A 188 -0.59 12.52 1.07
CA LEU A 188 -1.86 12.62 1.79
C LEU A 188 -1.98 13.95 2.55
N ALA A 189 -0.94 14.35 3.29
CA ALA A 189 -0.92 15.63 4.00
C ALA A 189 -0.99 16.83 3.04
N ALA A 190 -0.22 16.79 1.95
CA ALA A 190 -0.27 17.80 0.90
C ALA A 190 -1.68 17.90 0.28
N ALA A 191 -2.32 16.76 -0.01
CA ALA A 191 -3.67 16.72 -0.59
C ALA A 191 -4.70 17.34 0.36
N ALA A 192 -4.65 17.03 1.65
CA ALA A 192 -5.54 17.63 2.64
C ALA A 192 -5.43 19.16 2.67
N ARG A 193 -4.20 19.69 2.65
CA ARG A 193 -3.91 21.12 2.61
C ARG A 193 -4.35 21.78 1.31
N VAL A 194 -3.87 21.26 0.17
CA VAL A 194 -4.03 21.86 -1.17
C VAL A 194 -5.47 21.79 -1.66
N PHE A 195 -6.18 20.72 -1.37
CA PHE A 195 -7.58 20.56 -1.79
C PHE A 195 -8.57 21.10 -0.77
N GLU A 196 -8.09 21.62 0.37
CA GLU A 196 -8.90 22.05 1.52
C GLU A 196 -9.96 21.00 1.89
N ALA A 197 -9.51 19.75 1.96
CA ALA A 197 -10.35 18.57 2.04
C ALA A 197 -10.03 17.71 3.27
N GLU A 198 -11.04 17.07 3.84
CA GLU A 198 -10.85 15.94 4.76
C GLU A 198 -10.50 14.70 3.95
N ILE A 199 -9.28 14.18 4.13
CA ILE A 199 -8.82 12.96 3.46
C ILE A 199 -9.13 11.77 4.36
N SER A 200 -10.17 11.00 4.02
CA SER A 200 -10.40 9.69 4.63
C SER A 200 -9.46 8.65 4.00
N PHE A 201 -8.48 8.16 4.75
CA PHE A 201 -7.59 7.10 4.32
C PHE A 201 -8.02 5.75 4.89
N ALA A 202 -8.55 4.89 4.03
CA ALA A 202 -9.05 3.56 4.38
C ALA A 202 -7.97 2.50 4.16
N THR A 203 -7.53 1.85 5.24
CA THR A 203 -6.53 0.78 5.20
C THR A 203 -6.73 -0.20 6.36
N LEU A 204 -5.84 -1.18 6.52
CA LEU A 204 -5.91 -2.14 7.61
C LEU A 204 -5.63 -1.45 8.96
N PRO A 205 -6.38 -1.75 10.04
CA PRO A 205 -6.14 -1.17 11.37
C PRO A 205 -4.73 -1.41 11.90
N SER A 206 -4.10 -2.52 11.49
CA SER A 206 -2.71 -2.81 11.83
C SER A 206 -1.74 -1.73 11.32
N TYR A 207 -2.05 -0.97 10.27
CA TYR A 207 -1.19 0.10 9.77
C TYR A 207 -1.44 1.48 10.40
N PHE A 208 -2.51 1.64 11.19
CA PHE A 208 -2.80 2.91 11.86
C PHE A 208 -1.65 3.47 12.70
N PRO A 209 -0.84 2.65 13.42
CA PRO A 209 0.37 3.12 14.12
C PRO A 209 1.31 3.98 13.28
N PHE A 210 1.43 3.71 11.97
CA PHE A 210 2.34 4.43 11.06
C PHE A 210 1.75 5.72 10.50
N LEU A 211 0.45 5.96 10.74
CA LEU A 211 -0.32 7.04 10.12
C LEU A 211 -0.82 8.05 11.16
N ARG A 212 -0.62 7.78 12.45
CA ARG A 212 -1.00 8.71 13.51
C ARG A 212 -0.21 10.00 13.37
N GLY A 213 -0.91 11.12 13.51
CA GLY A 213 -0.32 12.46 13.45
C GLY A 213 -0.03 12.96 12.03
N VAL A 214 -0.37 12.21 10.98
CA VAL A 214 -0.35 12.76 9.61
C VAL A 214 -1.41 13.87 9.52
N PRO A 215 -1.04 15.11 9.16
CA PRO A 215 -1.98 16.22 9.16
C PRO A 215 -3.13 16.06 8.15
N GLY A 216 -4.35 16.39 8.57
CA GLY A 216 -5.50 16.50 7.67
C GLY A 216 -6.08 15.17 7.16
N ILE A 217 -5.65 14.03 7.72
CA ILE A 217 -6.22 12.72 7.37
C ILE A 217 -7.10 12.16 8.50
N ARG A 218 -8.10 11.38 8.10
CA ARG A 218 -8.94 10.56 8.97
C ARG A 218 -8.74 9.09 8.60
N LEU A 219 -8.44 8.25 9.57
CA LEU A 219 -8.24 6.81 9.33
C LEU A 219 -9.57 6.06 9.37
N LEU A 220 -9.78 5.19 8.37
CA LEU A 220 -10.93 4.29 8.31
C LEU A 220 -10.43 2.85 8.22
N ASP A 221 -11.10 1.94 8.92
CA ASP A 221 -10.87 0.51 8.75
C ASP A 221 -11.47 0.09 7.41
N ILE A 222 -10.62 -0.38 6.49
CA ILE A 222 -11.07 -0.87 5.19
C ILE A 222 -11.93 -2.14 5.29
N GLY A 223 -11.81 -2.87 6.41
CA GLY A 223 -12.68 -3.97 6.80
C GLY A 223 -14.01 -3.53 7.41
N SER A 224 -14.31 -2.24 7.49
CA SER A 224 -15.62 -1.72 7.93
C SER A 224 -16.49 -1.31 6.73
N SER A 225 -17.78 -1.02 6.98
CA SER A 225 -18.68 -0.51 5.95
C SER A 225 -18.33 0.95 5.62
N ILE A 226 -17.99 1.22 4.37
CA ILE A 226 -17.68 2.56 3.86
C ILE A 226 -18.68 2.87 2.76
N GLU A 227 -19.41 3.97 2.90
CA GLU A 227 -20.43 4.41 1.95
C GLU A 227 -19.82 5.46 0.98
N PRO A 228 -19.53 5.11 -0.29
CA PRO A 228 -18.82 6.01 -1.20
C PRO A 228 -19.58 7.28 -1.54
N SER A 229 -20.91 7.27 -1.44
CA SER A 229 -21.75 8.44 -1.71
C SER A 229 -21.50 9.60 -0.73
N HIS A 230 -20.80 9.36 0.37
CA HIS A 230 -20.35 10.41 1.29
C HIS A 230 -19.09 11.16 0.81
N PHE A 231 -18.45 10.75 -0.29
CA PHE A 231 -17.20 11.34 -0.75
C PHE A 231 -17.36 12.01 -2.11
N ASP A 232 -16.71 13.16 -2.28
CA ASP A 232 -16.71 13.92 -3.54
C ASP A 232 -15.75 13.30 -4.56
N ARG A 233 -14.72 12.59 -4.07
CA ARG A 233 -13.72 11.88 -4.88
C ARG A 233 -13.25 10.62 -4.16
N CYS A 234 -12.97 9.58 -4.95
CA CYS A 234 -12.44 8.31 -4.45
C CYS A 234 -11.23 7.87 -5.27
N PHE A 235 -10.13 7.55 -4.59
CA PHE A 235 -8.90 7.03 -5.17
C PHE A 235 -8.65 5.62 -4.64
N ASN A 236 -8.55 4.64 -5.54
CA ASN A 236 -8.13 3.29 -5.16
C ASN A 236 -6.64 3.11 -5.38
N PHE A 237 -5.87 3.14 -4.30
CA PHE A 237 -4.42 2.94 -4.33
C PHE A 237 -4.04 1.50 -3.99
N SER A 238 -5.00 0.61 -3.74
CA SER A 238 -4.75 -0.83 -3.70
C SER A 238 -4.25 -1.32 -5.06
N GLU A 239 -4.78 -0.75 -6.14
CA GLU A 239 -4.11 -0.74 -7.45
C GLU A 239 -2.92 0.22 -7.41
N CYS A 240 -1.76 -0.29 -6.96
CA CYS A 240 -0.60 0.51 -6.61
C CYS A 240 -0.11 1.41 -7.77
N PRO A 241 -0.26 2.75 -7.67
CA PRO A 241 0.20 3.68 -8.71
C PRO A 241 1.73 3.66 -8.87
N ALA A 242 2.47 3.50 -7.77
CA ALA A 242 3.94 3.42 -7.79
C ALA A 242 4.43 2.23 -8.61
N THR A 243 3.90 1.03 -8.36
CA THR A 243 4.25 -0.17 -9.13
C THR A 243 3.84 -0.05 -10.60
N ALA A 244 2.69 0.58 -10.89
CA ALA A 244 2.25 0.83 -12.25
C ALA A 244 3.21 1.78 -13.00
N TYR A 245 3.68 2.84 -12.34
CA TYR A 245 4.69 3.75 -12.88
C TYR A 245 6.04 3.05 -13.11
N GLU A 246 6.53 2.32 -12.11
CA GLU A 246 7.80 1.57 -12.17
C GLU A 246 7.81 0.65 -13.40
N ARG A 247 6.77 -0.19 -13.56
CA ARG A 247 6.65 -1.12 -14.69
C ARG A 247 6.67 -0.45 -16.07
N ARG A 248 6.13 0.76 -16.18
CA ARG A 248 6.09 1.51 -17.46
C ARG A 248 7.41 2.22 -17.77
N THR A 249 8.23 2.45 -16.76
CA THR A 249 9.43 3.29 -16.88
C THR A 249 10.74 2.53 -16.71
N ILE A 250 10.70 1.27 -16.27
CA ILE A 250 11.87 0.38 -16.27
C ILE A 250 12.55 0.39 -17.66
N PRO A 251 13.88 0.53 -17.72
CA PRO A 251 14.83 0.62 -16.59
C PRO A 251 15.03 2.04 -16.02
N GLN A 252 14.45 3.07 -16.62
CA GLN A 252 14.62 4.48 -16.27
C GLN A 252 13.62 4.98 -15.20
N VAL A 253 13.59 4.36 -14.03
CA VAL A 253 12.70 4.75 -12.94
C VAL A 253 13.20 6.04 -12.28
N ARG A 254 12.68 7.18 -12.73
CA ARG A 254 13.11 8.52 -12.25
C ARG A 254 12.29 9.11 -11.11
N GLN A 255 11.10 8.60 -10.82
CA GLN A 255 10.24 9.09 -9.74
C GLN A 255 10.31 8.14 -8.55
N SER A 256 10.28 8.71 -7.35
CA SER A 256 10.16 7.97 -6.11
C SER A 256 8.72 7.54 -5.84
N ARG A 257 8.53 6.61 -4.88
CA ARG A 257 7.19 6.22 -4.43
C ARG A 257 6.40 7.37 -3.82
N VAL A 258 7.03 8.27 -3.05
CA VAL A 258 6.37 9.47 -2.51
C VAL A 258 5.80 10.34 -3.63
N GLU A 259 6.59 10.57 -4.68
CA GLU A 259 6.16 11.38 -5.83
C GLU A 259 5.03 10.69 -6.60
N THR A 260 5.20 9.41 -6.95
CA THR A 260 4.18 8.67 -7.73
C THR A 260 2.84 8.59 -7.02
N PHE A 261 2.81 8.35 -5.70
CA PHE A 261 1.57 8.38 -4.92
C PHE A 261 0.96 9.79 -4.88
N ALA A 262 1.76 10.83 -4.64
CA ALA A 262 1.28 12.21 -4.62
C ALA A 262 0.72 12.66 -5.97
N TYR A 263 1.39 12.33 -7.08
CA TYR A 263 0.94 12.66 -8.43
C TYR A 263 -0.34 11.90 -8.79
N ALA A 264 -0.49 10.65 -8.32
CA ALA A 264 -1.73 9.90 -8.47
C ALA A 264 -2.92 10.53 -7.69
N LEU A 265 -2.65 11.31 -6.63
CA LEU A 265 -3.67 12.13 -5.95
C LEU A 265 -3.99 13.43 -6.71
N GLY A 266 -3.27 13.75 -7.78
CA GLY A 266 -3.43 14.97 -8.58
C GLY A 266 -2.62 16.16 -8.07
N LEU A 267 -1.60 15.93 -7.23
CA LEU A 267 -0.68 16.99 -6.79
C LEU A 267 0.38 17.27 -7.85
N SER A 268 0.81 18.53 -7.94
CA SER A 268 2.00 18.93 -8.70
C SER A 268 3.28 18.74 -7.88
N ALA A 269 4.42 18.71 -8.56
CA ALA A 269 5.73 18.65 -7.91
C ALA A 269 5.97 19.82 -6.95
N GLN A 270 5.53 21.03 -7.30
CA GLN A 270 5.68 22.21 -6.44
C GLN A 270 4.87 22.07 -5.15
N GLN A 271 3.59 21.72 -5.27
CA GLN A 271 2.69 21.54 -4.12
C GLN A 271 3.20 20.49 -3.13
N LEU A 272 3.79 19.41 -3.65
CA LEU A 272 4.40 18.38 -2.83
C LEU A 272 5.69 18.86 -2.15
N ARG A 273 6.55 19.62 -2.85
CA ARG A 273 7.77 20.18 -2.26
C ARG A 273 7.48 21.15 -1.11
N GLU A 274 6.43 21.97 -1.24
CA GLU A 274 5.98 22.86 -0.16
C GLU A 274 5.56 22.10 1.11
N GLN A 275 5.02 20.89 0.96
CA GLN A 275 4.69 20.02 2.10
C GLN A 275 5.93 19.35 2.72
N GLY A 276 6.99 19.18 1.92
CA GLY A 276 8.13 18.34 2.24
C GLY A 276 7.94 16.89 1.74
N LEU A 277 9.04 16.27 1.35
CA LEU A 277 9.07 14.94 0.73
C LEU A 277 9.35 13.80 1.71
N ARG A 278 9.76 14.13 2.95
CA ARG A 278 10.05 13.14 3.99
C ARG A 278 8.74 12.48 4.43
N PRO A 279 8.67 11.12 4.47
CA PRO A 279 7.57 10.43 5.12
C PRO A 279 7.28 11.01 6.51
N LEU A 280 6.01 11.16 6.83
CA LEU A 280 5.53 11.73 8.08
C LEU A 280 5.16 10.61 9.04
N LEU A 281 5.71 10.67 10.25
CA LEU A 281 5.38 9.78 11.35
C LEU A 281 5.50 10.54 12.66
N ALA A 282 4.42 10.56 13.46
CA ALA A 282 4.45 11.08 14.81
C ALA A 282 4.43 9.92 15.81
N LEU A 283 5.29 9.98 16.81
CA LEU A 283 5.27 9.04 17.93
C LEU A 283 4.16 9.45 18.90
N SER A 284 3.38 8.48 19.35
CA SER A 284 2.50 8.65 20.50
C SER A 284 3.32 8.75 21.80
N PRO A 285 2.77 9.37 22.87
CA PRO A 285 3.46 9.43 24.16
C PRO A 285 3.90 8.05 24.69
N ALA A 286 3.11 7.01 24.42
CA ALA A 286 3.44 5.64 24.78
C ALA A 286 4.64 5.11 23.96
N GLN A 287 4.67 5.36 22.65
CA GLN A 287 5.82 4.97 21.80
C GLN A 287 7.08 5.72 22.20
N GLU A 288 6.99 7.02 22.50
CA GLU A 288 8.13 7.79 22.97
C GLU A 288 8.68 7.26 24.30
N HIS A 289 7.79 6.94 25.25
CA HIS A 289 8.19 6.37 26.53
C HIS A 289 8.90 5.02 26.34
N ARG A 290 8.33 4.13 25.52
CA ARG A 290 8.94 2.84 25.18
C ARG A 290 10.29 3.01 24.47
N ALA A 291 10.40 3.98 23.55
CA ALA A 291 11.65 4.28 22.87
C ALA A 291 12.74 4.72 23.85
N ARG A 292 12.40 5.58 24.83
CA ARG A 292 13.33 6.00 25.89
C ARG A 292 13.78 4.83 26.78
N GLN A 293 12.85 3.97 27.20
CA GLN A 293 13.17 2.78 27.99
C GLN A 293 14.08 1.82 27.23
N ARG A 294 13.73 1.50 25.98
CA ARG A 294 14.57 0.67 25.09
C ARG A 294 15.95 1.27 24.93
N ARG A 295 16.04 2.59 24.68
CA ARG A 295 17.32 3.28 24.56
C ARG A 295 18.19 3.13 25.81
N GLN A 296 17.63 3.36 26.99
CA GLN A 296 18.36 3.20 28.26
C GLN A 296 18.83 1.76 28.46
N ALA A 297 17.98 0.77 28.16
CA ALA A 297 18.32 -0.64 28.29
C ALA A 297 19.41 -1.09 27.29
N TRP A 298 19.43 -0.52 26.09
CA TRP A 298 20.30 -0.96 25.01
C TRP A 298 21.65 -0.25 24.98
N ALA A 299 21.65 1.06 25.25
CA ALA A 299 22.87 1.86 25.28
C ALA A 299 23.59 1.83 26.64
N GLY A 300 22.93 1.28 27.69
CA GLY A 300 23.46 1.25 29.05
C GLY A 300 23.82 2.64 29.57
N LYS A 301 25.10 2.86 29.91
CA LYS A 301 25.64 4.17 30.34
C LYS A 301 25.85 5.17 29.18
N GLY A 302 25.24 4.94 28.02
CA GLY A 302 25.28 5.85 26.86
C GLY A 302 26.52 5.74 25.97
N LYS A 303 27.39 4.74 26.20
CA LYS A 303 28.62 4.54 25.41
C LYS A 303 28.37 3.67 24.17
N THR A 304 27.53 2.65 24.30
CA THR A 304 27.24 1.69 23.23
C THR A 304 26.41 2.31 22.11
N THR A 305 26.85 2.15 20.86
CA THR A 305 26.12 2.55 19.66
C THR A 305 25.03 1.53 19.35
N VAL A 306 23.78 1.98 19.30
CA VAL A 306 22.64 1.11 19.03
C VAL A 306 22.28 1.16 17.55
N VAL A 307 22.44 0.05 16.85
CA VAL A 307 22.21 -0.05 15.40
C VAL A 307 21.01 -0.96 15.14
N GLY A 308 19.97 -0.42 14.49
CA GLY A 308 18.86 -1.22 14.01
C GLY A 308 19.20 -1.88 12.69
N VAL A 309 18.97 -3.19 12.55
CA VAL A 309 19.41 -3.99 11.40
C VAL A 309 18.20 -4.68 10.76
N GLN A 310 18.01 -4.48 9.46
CA GLN A 310 17.09 -5.28 8.65
C GLN A 310 17.85 -5.95 7.51
N ALA A 311 18.16 -7.23 7.70
CA ALA A 311 18.80 -8.09 6.70
C ALA A 311 17.79 -8.71 5.72
N PHE A 312 16.54 -8.89 6.14
CA PHE A 312 15.53 -9.64 5.39
C PHE A 312 14.39 -8.73 4.93
N SER A 313 13.99 -8.94 3.67
CA SER A 313 12.79 -8.35 3.08
C SER A 313 11.74 -9.43 2.84
N ARG A 314 10.47 -9.03 2.86
CA ARG A 314 9.35 -9.86 2.38
C ARG A 314 9.58 -10.31 0.94
N ASP A 315 10.19 -9.44 0.15
CA ASP A 315 10.63 -9.71 -1.20
C ASP A 315 12.04 -10.32 -1.12
N HIS A 316 12.13 -11.64 -1.02
CA HIS A 316 13.38 -12.33 -0.64
C HIS A 316 14.58 -11.99 -1.53
N TYR A 317 14.34 -11.63 -2.79
CA TYR A 317 15.39 -11.20 -3.71
C TYR A 317 16.11 -9.91 -3.29
N LYS A 318 15.58 -9.16 -2.32
CA LYS A 318 16.18 -7.93 -1.78
C LYS A 318 16.94 -8.16 -0.48
N SER A 319 16.94 -9.37 0.06
CA SER A 319 17.57 -9.69 1.35
C SER A 319 19.10 -9.80 1.21
N VAL A 320 19.79 -9.53 2.32
CA VAL A 320 21.24 -9.76 2.52
C VAL A 320 21.38 -10.67 3.75
N PRO A 321 21.14 -11.99 3.63
CA PRO A 321 21.07 -12.91 4.79
C PRO A 321 22.35 -12.96 5.63
N GLN A 322 23.50 -12.72 5.01
CA GLN A 322 24.81 -12.72 5.65
C GLN A 322 25.12 -11.44 6.45
N LEU A 323 24.25 -10.42 6.40
CA LEU A 323 24.48 -9.14 7.05
C LEU A 323 24.77 -9.24 8.57
N PRO A 324 24.02 -10.03 9.38
CA PRO A 324 24.36 -10.18 10.81
C PRO A 324 25.75 -10.77 11.04
N ALA A 325 26.17 -11.75 10.23
CA ALA A 325 27.50 -12.35 10.32
C ALA A 325 28.61 -11.37 9.93
N ILE A 326 28.37 -10.52 8.92
CA ILE A 326 29.29 -9.42 8.56
C ILE A 326 29.43 -8.44 9.73
N LEU A 327 28.32 -8.07 10.37
CA LEU A 327 28.32 -7.12 11.48
C LEU A 327 28.96 -7.69 12.75
N SER A 328 28.88 -9.01 13.00
CA SER A 328 29.56 -9.63 14.15
C SER A 328 31.09 -9.53 14.06
N ALA A 329 31.65 -9.37 12.87
CA ALA A 329 33.08 -9.15 12.69
C ALA A 329 33.51 -7.69 12.93
N MET A 330 32.59 -6.75 13.17
CA MET A 330 32.95 -5.36 13.45
C MET A 330 33.55 -5.19 14.85
N GLU A 331 34.65 -4.46 14.93
CA GLU A 331 35.20 -3.97 16.19
C GLU A 331 34.42 -2.74 16.69
N GLY A 332 34.32 -2.58 18.01
CA GLY A 332 33.64 -1.44 18.64
C GLY A 332 32.49 -1.84 19.55
N ASP A 333 32.05 -0.87 20.35
CA ASP A 333 30.96 -1.02 21.33
C ASP A 333 29.60 -0.82 20.65
N TYR A 334 29.10 -1.89 20.05
CA TYR A 334 27.82 -1.92 19.33
C TYR A 334 26.77 -2.77 20.03
N ARG A 335 25.51 -2.39 19.84
CA ARG A 335 24.33 -3.20 20.07
C ARG A 335 23.53 -3.28 18.78
N PHE A 336 23.40 -4.47 18.21
CA PHE A 336 22.65 -4.73 16.98
C PHE A 336 21.24 -5.23 17.29
N ILE A 337 20.24 -4.46 16.88
CA ILE A 337 18.81 -4.78 17.05
C ILE A 337 18.28 -5.30 15.72
N VAL A 338 18.06 -6.60 15.59
CA VAL A 338 17.66 -7.24 14.32
C VAL A 338 16.14 -7.28 14.20
N PHE A 339 15.61 -6.57 13.20
CA PHE A 339 14.19 -6.51 12.89
C PHE A 339 13.84 -7.58 11.84
N CYS A 340 12.92 -8.49 12.18
CA CYS A 340 12.37 -9.46 11.21
C CYS A 340 10.92 -9.79 11.54
N ASP A 341 10.14 -10.15 10.52
CA ASP A 341 8.78 -10.68 10.66
C ASP A 341 8.74 -12.16 11.09
N GLN A 342 9.88 -12.83 11.05
CA GLN A 342 10.06 -14.24 11.39
C GLN A 342 11.22 -14.40 12.37
N VAL A 343 11.16 -15.42 13.21
CA VAL A 343 12.30 -15.80 14.04
C VAL A 343 13.47 -16.19 13.15
N ARG A 344 14.66 -15.67 13.45
CA ARG A 344 15.90 -15.96 12.74
C ARG A 344 16.98 -16.37 13.72
N GLU A 345 17.84 -17.27 13.29
CA GLU A 345 19.10 -17.52 13.97
C GLU A 345 19.97 -16.27 13.86
N LEU A 346 20.54 -15.86 15.00
CA LEU A 346 21.46 -14.74 15.10
C LEU A 346 22.86 -15.28 15.42
N PRO A 347 23.92 -14.51 15.12
CA PRO A 347 25.26 -14.85 15.57
C PRO A 347 25.30 -15.11 17.08
N VAL A 348 26.15 -16.04 17.53
CA VAL A 348 26.40 -16.29 18.97
C VAL A 348 27.28 -15.18 19.53
N ASP A 349 26.70 -13.97 19.59
CA ASP A 349 27.34 -12.73 20.02
C ASP A 349 26.32 -11.93 20.84
N ALA A 350 26.67 -11.61 22.09
CA ALA A 350 25.81 -10.91 23.04
C ALA A 350 25.42 -9.48 22.58
N ARG A 351 26.08 -8.94 21.56
CA ARG A 351 25.72 -7.67 20.92
C ARG A 351 24.46 -7.77 20.07
N PHE A 352 23.97 -8.96 19.73
CA PHE A 352 22.79 -9.13 18.88
C PHE A 352 21.53 -9.40 19.70
N MET A 353 20.43 -8.74 19.31
CA MET A 353 19.11 -8.94 19.89
C MET A 353 18.05 -8.95 18.79
N GLY A 354 17.23 -9.99 18.77
CA GLY A 354 16.13 -10.11 17.83
C GLY A 354 14.88 -9.37 18.28
N LEU A 355 14.26 -8.63 17.38
CA LEU A 355 12.88 -8.17 17.46
C LEU A 355 12.10 -8.86 16.35
N PHE A 356 11.49 -9.98 16.71
CA PHE A 356 10.86 -10.90 15.77
C PHE A 356 9.34 -10.87 15.92
N ALA A 357 8.63 -10.63 14.82
CA ALA A 357 7.16 -10.60 14.78
C ALA A 357 6.53 -9.67 15.84
N GLU A 358 7.25 -8.60 16.21
CA GLU A 358 6.80 -7.62 17.19
C GLU A 358 5.60 -6.82 16.68
N PRO A 359 4.68 -6.38 17.56
CA PRO A 359 3.66 -5.42 17.20
C PRO A 359 4.26 -4.15 16.60
N TYR A 360 3.59 -3.56 15.61
CA TYR A 360 4.14 -2.40 14.90
C TYR A 360 4.43 -1.19 15.78
N GLU A 361 3.65 -0.99 16.85
CA GLU A 361 3.92 0.03 17.87
C GLU A 361 5.32 -0.14 18.49
N ASP A 362 5.69 -1.39 18.79
CA ASP A 362 6.98 -1.73 19.39
C ASP A 362 8.12 -1.67 18.37
N VAL A 363 7.86 -2.02 17.11
CA VAL A 363 8.81 -1.83 16.00
C VAL A 363 9.14 -0.35 15.80
N ILE A 364 8.13 0.53 15.80
CA ILE A 364 8.31 1.98 15.67
C ILE A 364 9.14 2.52 16.85
N ALA A 365 8.78 2.16 18.08
CA ALA A 365 9.51 2.60 19.27
C ALA A 365 10.96 2.09 19.29
N ALA A 366 11.18 0.84 18.88
CA ALA A 366 12.50 0.23 18.76
C ALA A 366 13.38 0.94 17.71
N ALA A 367 12.85 1.18 16.50
CA ALA A 367 13.59 1.91 15.47
C ALA A 367 13.91 3.34 15.93
N SER A 368 13.00 4.00 16.65
CA SER A 368 13.23 5.32 17.24
C SER A 368 14.33 5.33 18.31
N ALA A 369 14.59 4.21 18.98
CA ALA A 369 15.63 4.09 20.00
C ALA A 369 17.04 3.85 19.40
N CYS A 370 17.14 3.50 18.11
CA CYS A 370 18.42 3.29 17.44
C CYS A 370 19.14 4.62 17.13
N ASP A 371 20.48 4.60 17.15
CA ASP A 371 21.34 5.68 16.63
C ASP A 371 21.37 5.68 15.11
N TYR A 372 21.63 4.50 14.55
CA TYR A 372 21.77 4.26 13.13
C TYR A 372 20.90 3.09 12.69
N ILE A 373 20.58 3.04 11.41
CA ILE A 373 19.86 1.93 10.79
C ILE A 373 20.71 1.34 9.66
N VAL A 374 20.83 0.01 9.58
CA VAL A 374 21.39 -0.71 8.43
C VAL A 374 20.27 -1.54 7.82
N THR A 375 19.95 -1.29 6.56
CA THR A 375 18.72 -1.84 5.97
C THR A 375 18.83 -2.07 4.47
N VAL A 376 18.15 -3.11 4.00
CA VAL A 376 17.89 -3.35 2.57
C VAL A 376 16.70 -2.52 2.07
N ASP A 377 16.39 -2.60 0.77
CA ASP A 377 15.16 -2.04 0.18
C ASP A 377 13.89 -2.73 0.72
N SER A 378 13.47 -2.35 1.92
CA SER A 378 12.35 -2.89 2.68
C SER A 378 11.81 -1.85 3.67
N PHE A 379 10.87 -2.25 4.54
CA PHE A 379 10.12 -1.30 5.36
C PHE A 379 11.01 -0.43 6.28
N LEU A 380 12.11 -0.97 6.83
CA LEU A 380 12.92 -0.24 7.81
C LEU A 380 13.65 0.94 7.16
N LEU A 381 13.96 0.88 5.87
CA LEU A 381 14.44 2.01 5.07
C LEU A 381 13.47 3.21 5.13
N HIS A 382 12.19 2.96 4.90
CA HIS A 382 11.17 4.01 4.90
C HIS A 382 10.85 4.49 6.31
N LEU A 383 10.91 3.60 7.30
CA LEU A 383 10.76 3.97 8.71
C LEU A 383 11.92 4.83 9.19
N ALA A 384 13.15 4.54 8.78
CA ALA A 384 14.32 5.38 9.06
C ALA A 384 14.15 6.78 8.45
N ALA A 385 13.66 6.87 7.21
CA ALA A 385 13.35 8.16 6.59
C ALA A 385 12.27 8.94 7.36
N ALA A 386 11.22 8.25 7.84
CA ALA A 386 10.15 8.88 8.61
C ALA A 386 10.61 9.39 9.99
N LEU A 387 11.47 8.63 10.65
CA LEU A 387 12.06 8.95 11.96
C LEU A 387 13.32 9.84 11.86
N ASP A 388 13.72 10.22 10.65
CA ASP A 388 14.94 10.99 10.37
C ASP A 388 16.23 10.36 10.97
N LYS A 389 16.28 9.03 10.96
CA LYS A 389 17.43 8.24 11.42
C LYS A 389 18.47 8.15 10.31
N PRO A 390 19.76 8.39 10.60
CA PRO A 390 20.81 8.08 9.66
C PRO A 390 20.80 6.59 9.33
N ALA A 391 20.82 6.25 8.05
CA ALA A 391 20.81 4.87 7.62
C ALA A 391 21.82 4.53 6.54
N LEU A 392 22.43 3.35 6.68
CA LEU A 392 23.18 2.66 5.64
C LEU A 392 22.18 1.81 4.84
N ALA A 393 21.97 2.17 3.58
CA ALA A 393 21.00 1.52 2.72
C ALA A 393 21.67 0.64 1.66
N LEU A 394 21.27 -0.63 1.61
CA LEU A 394 21.89 -1.68 0.80
C LEU A 394 21.01 -2.01 -0.41
N PHE A 395 21.56 -1.88 -1.61
CA PHE A 395 20.82 -2.00 -2.86
C PHE A 395 21.53 -2.87 -3.90
N GLY A 396 20.75 -3.71 -4.59
CA GLY A 396 21.21 -4.53 -5.70
C GLY A 396 20.17 -4.57 -6.83
N PRO A 397 19.09 -5.37 -6.72
CA PRO A 397 18.07 -5.46 -7.77
C PRO A 397 17.31 -4.16 -8.04
N THR A 398 17.27 -3.26 -7.06
CA THR A 398 16.59 -1.96 -7.09
C THR A 398 17.58 -0.80 -6.95
N ASP A 399 17.12 0.43 -7.20
CA ASP A 399 17.97 1.63 -7.20
C ASP A 399 17.67 2.56 -6.02
N ALA A 400 18.70 2.93 -5.28
CA ALA A 400 18.63 3.91 -4.20
C ALA A 400 18.07 5.27 -4.65
N ALA A 401 18.28 5.68 -5.90
CA ALA A 401 17.77 6.94 -6.44
C ALA A 401 16.24 6.99 -6.49
N ALA A 402 15.56 5.84 -6.52
CA ALA A 402 14.11 5.73 -6.48
C ALA A 402 13.58 5.49 -5.06
N PHE A 403 14.21 4.58 -4.30
CA PHE A 403 13.68 4.10 -3.02
C PHE A 403 14.24 4.82 -1.79
N ALA A 404 15.51 5.24 -1.83
CA ALA A 404 16.17 5.96 -0.74
C ALA A 404 16.23 7.48 -0.97
N ARG A 405 15.56 8.00 -2.01
CA ARG A 405 15.55 9.44 -2.34
C ARG A 405 15.25 10.33 -1.14
N HIS A 406 14.23 9.96 -0.37
CA HIS A 406 13.71 10.76 0.74
C HIS A 406 14.27 10.38 2.11
N LEU A 407 15.24 9.47 2.14
CA LEU A 407 16.07 9.26 3.32
C LEU A 407 17.14 10.37 3.32
N SER A 408 16.91 11.41 4.11
CA SER A 408 17.74 12.62 4.22
C SER A 408 19.19 12.29 4.61
N ARG A 409 19.33 11.49 5.68
CA ARG A 409 20.60 11.12 6.31
C ARG A 409 20.96 9.70 5.89
N LYS A 410 21.80 9.55 4.87
CA LYS A 410 22.14 8.23 4.33
C LYS A 410 23.56 8.08 3.85
N VAL A 411 24.01 6.83 3.89
CA VAL A 411 25.08 6.27 3.06
C VAL A 411 24.46 5.12 2.26
N VAL A 412 24.85 4.97 1.01
CA VAL A 412 24.29 3.95 0.10
C VAL A 412 25.39 3.01 -0.37
N VAL A 413 25.14 1.71 -0.26
CA VAL A 413 25.91 0.68 -0.95
C VAL A 413 25.06 0.17 -2.10
N GLN A 414 25.42 0.55 -3.33
CA GLN A 414 24.72 0.17 -4.56
C GLN A 414 25.59 -0.82 -5.35
N MET A 415 25.04 -1.98 -5.70
CA MET A 415 25.82 -3.01 -6.41
C MET A 415 25.97 -2.78 -7.91
N LYS A 416 25.40 -1.71 -8.47
CA LYS A 416 25.48 -1.38 -9.91
C LYS A 416 26.91 -1.18 -10.41
N ASP A 417 27.81 -0.73 -9.53
CA ASP A 417 29.22 -0.49 -9.87
C ASP A 417 30.02 -1.79 -10.00
N ARG A 418 29.52 -2.90 -9.43
CA ARG A 418 30.13 -4.24 -9.52
C ARG A 418 29.35 -5.18 -10.44
N PHE A 419 28.06 -4.93 -10.64
CA PHE A 419 27.15 -5.79 -11.41
C PHE A 419 26.41 -4.96 -12.46
N PRO A 420 26.76 -5.07 -13.76
CA PRO A 420 26.12 -4.31 -14.84
C PRO A 420 24.61 -4.57 -14.99
N CYS A 421 24.12 -5.70 -14.48
CA CYS A 421 22.68 -6.01 -14.48
C CYS A 421 21.91 -5.28 -13.37
N SER A 422 22.60 -4.68 -12.38
CA SER A 422 21.98 -3.95 -11.27
C SER A 422 21.80 -2.46 -11.65
N PRO A 423 20.63 -1.86 -11.43
CA PRO A 423 19.37 -2.47 -10.98
C PRO A 423 18.67 -3.27 -12.09
N CYS A 424 18.31 -4.53 -11.80
CA CYS A 424 17.60 -5.38 -12.77
C CYS A 424 16.08 -5.23 -12.69
N TRP A 425 15.56 -4.56 -11.66
CA TRP A 425 14.15 -4.31 -11.40
C TRP A 425 13.27 -5.57 -11.41
N ARG A 426 13.87 -6.73 -11.15
CA ARG A 426 13.15 -7.99 -11.04
C ARG A 426 12.26 -7.98 -9.80
N ASN A 427 11.25 -8.85 -9.79
CA ASN A 427 10.38 -9.08 -8.65
C ASN A 427 10.55 -10.51 -8.12
N GLU A 428 9.78 -10.87 -7.09
CA GLU A 428 9.87 -12.16 -6.40
C GLU A 428 9.51 -13.37 -7.28
N HIS A 429 8.86 -13.13 -8.43
CA HIS A 429 8.50 -14.16 -9.40
C HIS A 429 9.50 -14.29 -10.55
N ILE A 430 10.51 -13.41 -10.61
CA ILE A 430 11.53 -13.41 -11.64
C ILE A 430 12.87 -13.77 -10.98
N ARG A 431 13.42 -14.91 -11.37
CA ARG A 431 14.75 -15.34 -10.94
C ARG A 431 15.84 -14.38 -11.40
N CYS A 432 16.99 -14.41 -10.73
CA CYS A 432 18.18 -13.70 -11.16
C CYS A 432 18.57 -14.19 -12.58
N GLN A 433 18.49 -13.31 -13.57
CA GLN A 433 18.70 -13.69 -14.98
C GLN A 433 20.14 -14.10 -15.29
N VAL A 434 21.10 -13.69 -14.45
CA VAL A 434 22.53 -13.99 -14.66
C VAL A 434 22.90 -15.38 -14.12
N PHE A 435 22.26 -15.83 -13.03
CA PHE A 435 22.66 -17.04 -12.29
C PHE A 435 21.51 -18.03 -12.05
N ASP A 436 20.33 -17.78 -12.63
CA ASP A 436 19.12 -18.61 -12.53
C ASP A 436 18.73 -19.05 -11.10
N GLN A 437 18.83 -18.14 -10.15
CA GLN A 437 18.49 -18.40 -8.74
C GLN A 437 17.51 -17.39 -8.16
N TRP A 438 16.86 -17.74 -7.04
CA TRP A 438 15.88 -16.86 -6.39
C TRP A 438 16.53 -15.71 -5.62
N SER A 439 17.66 -15.94 -4.94
CA SER A 439 18.43 -14.89 -4.27
C SER A 439 19.15 -13.99 -5.27
N SER A 440 19.61 -12.84 -4.82
CA SER A 440 20.33 -11.90 -5.68
C SER A 440 21.82 -12.06 -5.46
N VAL A 441 22.53 -12.64 -6.44
CA VAL A 441 23.99 -12.78 -6.38
C VAL A 441 24.69 -11.46 -6.09
N CYS A 442 24.19 -10.34 -6.63
CA CYS A 442 24.75 -9.03 -6.34
C CYS A 442 24.68 -8.66 -4.85
N LEU A 443 23.59 -9.00 -4.15
CA LEU A 443 23.46 -8.77 -2.70
C LEU A 443 24.23 -9.82 -1.89
N ASP A 444 24.22 -11.07 -2.33
CA ASP A 444 24.98 -12.17 -1.71
C ASP A 444 26.50 -11.92 -1.78
N SER A 445 26.94 -11.13 -2.76
CA SER A 445 28.35 -10.74 -2.98
C SER A 445 28.79 -9.48 -2.21
N MET A 446 27.92 -8.88 -1.39
CA MET A 446 28.32 -7.78 -0.51
C MET A 446 29.35 -8.28 0.51
N ASP A 447 30.53 -7.66 0.52
CA ASP A 447 31.61 -8.01 1.44
C ASP A 447 31.61 -7.15 2.72
N ALA A 448 32.38 -7.60 3.71
CA ALA A 448 32.47 -6.94 5.00
C ALA A 448 33.03 -5.51 4.90
N GLY A 449 33.98 -5.29 3.99
CA GLY A 449 34.59 -3.97 3.77
C GLY A 449 33.56 -2.93 3.36
N GLN A 450 32.69 -3.25 2.39
CA GLN A 450 31.63 -2.34 1.95
C GLN A 450 30.66 -1.94 3.08
N ILE A 451 30.29 -2.90 3.93
CA ILE A 451 29.35 -2.66 5.04
C ILE A 451 30.01 -1.88 6.18
N HIS A 452 31.23 -2.28 6.58
CA HIS A 452 31.96 -1.65 7.68
C HIS A 452 32.35 -0.21 7.34
N GLN A 453 32.88 0.02 6.13
CA GLN A 453 33.21 1.37 5.64
C GLN A 453 31.95 2.21 5.47
N GLY A 454 30.85 1.62 4.98
CA GLY A 454 29.57 2.31 4.86
C GLY A 454 29.01 2.77 6.19
N LEU A 455 29.09 1.94 7.23
CA LEU A 455 28.66 2.31 8.57
C LEU A 455 29.60 3.36 9.18
N ALA A 456 30.92 3.17 9.11
CA ALA A 456 31.89 4.16 9.59
C ALA A 456 31.71 5.53 8.93
N ALA A 457 31.48 5.57 7.61
CA ALA A 457 31.20 6.81 6.90
C ALA A 457 29.88 7.46 7.36
N LEU A 458 28.86 6.66 7.64
CA LEU A 458 27.59 7.15 8.17
C LEU A 458 27.77 7.79 9.54
N GLU A 459 28.54 7.15 10.43
CA GLU A 459 28.85 7.68 11.77
C GLU A 459 29.67 8.97 11.71
N ALA A 460 30.67 9.02 10.82
CA ALA A 460 31.49 10.21 10.61
C ALA A 460 30.67 11.39 10.08
N MET A 461 29.73 11.15 9.16
CA MET A 461 28.86 12.18 8.61
C MET A 461 27.77 12.62 9.61
N TYR A 462 27.33 11.72 10.49
CA TYR A 462 26.22 11.96 11.40
C TYR A 462 26.54 11.49 12.83
N PRO A 463 27.45 12.17 13.55
CA PRO A 463 27.83 11.79 14.91
C PRO A 463 26.63 11.71 15.86
N ARG A 464 26.71 10.85 16.89
CA ARG A 464 25.62 10.72 17.86
C ARG A 464 25.52 11.98 18.71
N ALA A 465 24.31 12.28 19.19
CA ALA A 465 24.11 13.41 20.10
C ALA A 465 24.96 13.31 21.38
N SER A 466 25.25 12.09 21.86
CA SER A 466 26.12 11.82 23.00
C SER A 466 27.60 12.14 22.75
N ASP A 467 28.02 12.22 21.49
CA ASP A 467 29.43 12.44 21.12
C ASP A 467 29.79 13.95 21.12
N GLY A 468 28.79 14.84 21.23
CA GLY A 468 28.97 16.31 21.19
C GLY A 468 29.17 17.01 22.54
N HIS A 469 29.25 16.30 23.67
CA HIS A 469 29.41 16.91 25.01
C HIS A 469 30.87 17.04 25.49
N GLN A 470 31.84 16.99 24.57
CA GLN A 470 33.25 17.34 24.82
C GLN A 470 33.69 18.50 23.92
N LYS A 471 33.10 19.68 24.10
CA LYS A 471 33.82 20.95 23.87
C LYS A 471 33.54 21.86 25.06
N ASN A 472 34.58 22.04 25.86
CA ASN A 472 34.69 23.02 26.92
C ASN A 472 34.09 24.36 26.49
N VAL A 473 33.01 24.77 27.15
CA VAL A 473 32.81 26.20 27.41
C VAL A 473 33.54 26.45 28.73
N SER A 474 34.86 26.59 28.63
CA SER A 474 35.65 27.24 29.66
C SER A 474 35.35 28.74 29.56
N ASP A 475 35.01 29.32 30.70
CA ASP A 475 35.21 30.72 31.08
C ASP A 475 35.48 31.71 29.95
N GLU A 476 34.52 32.60 29.73
CA GLU A 476 34.84 34.03 29.65
C GLU A 476 33.59 34.83 30.04
N SER A 477 33.57 35.17 31.32
CA SER A 477 32.97 36.38 31.85
C SER A 477 33.61 37.62 31.21
N CYS A 478 32.85 38.39 30.44
CA CYS A 478 32.89 39.85 30.44
C CYS A 478 31.63 40.41 29.79
#